data_AF-A0A937TXH2-F1
#
_entry.id   AF-A0A937TXH2-F1
#
_cell.length_a   1.000
_cell.length_b   1.000
_cell.length_c   1.000
_cell.angle_alpha   90.00
_cell.angle_beta   90.00
_cell.angle_gamma   90.00
#
_symmetry.space_group_name_H-M   'P 1'
#
loop_
_entity.id
_entity.type
_entity.pdbx_description
1 polymer ?
#
loop_
_entity_poly.entity_id
_entity_poly.type
_entity_poly.pdbx_seq_one_letter_code
_entity_poly.pdbx_strand_id
1 'polypeptide(L)'
;KTLLADDDTRYVVRIETYAAYDPMEITGKDLEDDRSDDIRDLLGAMEDASADALEDQVYKSFRFDLCPACHAEYIRDPLLSARRLRARFGSN
;
A
#
# COMPACT_ATOMS: atom_id res chain seq x y z
N LYS A 1 10.98 -15.74 32.64
CA LYS A 1 9.50 -15.56 32.68
C LYS A 1 8.98 -16.08 31.36
N THR A 2 8.53 -17.34 31.35
CA THR A 2 8.15 -18.10 30.15
C THR A 2 6.78 -17.61 29.70
N LEU A 3 6.72 -16.88 28.58
CA LEU A 3 5.52 -16.23 28.03
C LEU A 3 4.72 -17.15 27.09
N LEU A 4 4.62 -18.45 27.38
CA LEU A 4 4.07 -19.44 26.45
C LEU A 4 3.22 -20.52 27.14
N ALA A 5 2.51 -20.18 28.21
CA ALA A 5 1.76 -21.18 28.96
C ALA A 5 0.23 -21.06 28.92
N ASP A 6 -0.37 -19.96 28.43
CA ASP A 6 -1.83 -19.77 28.60
C ASP A 6 -2.55 -18.99 27.46
N ASP A 7 -2.11 -19.07 26.20
CA ASP A 7 -2.95 -18.51 25.11
C ASP A 7 -2.73 -19.25 23.78
N ASP A 8 -3.44 -20.35 23.59
CA ASP A 8 -3.38 -21.24 22.40
C ASP A 8 -3.90 -20.57 21.10
N THR A 9 -4.28 -19.29 21.16
CA THR A 9 -4.91 -18.59 20.03
C THR A 9 -3.93 -17.59 19.39
N ARG A 10 -3.37 -17.96 18.23
CA ARG A 10 -2.57 -17.08 17.37
C ARG A 10 -3.41 -16.61 16.18
N TYR A 11 -3.38 -15.31 15.89
CA TYR A 11 -4.08 -14.72 14.76
C TYR A 11 -3.10 -14.40 13.63
N VAL A 12 -3.46 -14.73 12.39
CA VAL A 12 -2.66 -14.40 11.20
C VAL A 12 -3.36 -13.27 10.45
N VAL A 13 -2.67 -12.15 10.25
CA VAL A 13 -3.15 -11.02 9.45
C VAL A 13 -2.40 -10.99 8.14
N ARG A 14 -3.13 -11.01 7.02
CA ARG A 14 -2.59 -10.79 5.67
C ARG A 14 -3.13 -9.48 5.12
N ILE A 15 -2.22 -8.58 4.72
CA ILE A 15 -2.56 -7.30 4.09
C ILE A 15 -2.08 -7.36 2.66
N GLU A 16 -2.99 -7.11 1.72
CA GLU A 16 -2.68 -7.05 0.30
C GLU A 16 -3.04 -5.66 -0.21
N THR A 17 -2.10 -5.03 -0.90
CA THR A 17 -2.31 -3.74 -1.55
C THR A 17 -2.09 -3.93 -3.04
N TYR A 18 -3.05 -3.47 -3.83
CA TYR A 18 -3.00 -3.43 -5.27
C TYR A 18 -3.21 -1.99 -5.73
N ALA A 19 -2.59 -1.62 -6.85
CA ALA A 19 -2.93 -0.38 -7.51
C ALA A 19 -4.41 -0.45 -7.95
N ALA A 20 -5.25 0.41 -7.35
CA ALA A 20 -6.62 0.60 -7.81
C ALA A 20 -6.57 1.52 -9.04
N TYR A 21 -6.34 0.93 -10.22
CA TYR A 21 -6.54 1.64 -11.47
C TYR A 21 -8.05 1.80 -11.66
N ASP A 22 -8.56 3.03 -11.58
CA ASP A 22 -9.88 3.33 -12.10
C ASP A 22 -9.89 2.96 -13.60
N PRO A 23 -10.93 2.29 -14.11
CA PRO A 23 -10.99 1.93 -15.51
C PRO A 23 -10.90 3.21 -16.35
N MET A 24 -9.76 3.36 -17.02
CA MET A 24 -9.51 4.45 -17.95
C MET A 24 -10.35 4.16 -19.20
N GLU A 25 -11.57 4.68 -19.24
CA GLU A 25 -12.41 4.59 -20.43
C GLU A 25 -11.84 5.49 -21.53
N ILE A 26 -11.11 4.89 -22.47
CA ILE A 26 -10.66 5.58 -23.69
C ILE A 26 -11.88 5.72 -24.62
N THR A 27 -12.30 6.94 -24.88
CA THR A 27 -13.40 7.23 -25.80
C THR A 27 -12.88 7.40 -27.23
N GLY A 28 -13.77 7.30 -28.24
CA GLY A 28 -13.39 7.53 -29.64
C GLY A 28 -12.81 8.93 -29.90
N LYS A 29 -13.18 9.92 -29.09
CA LYS A 29 -12.64 11.27 -29.16
C LYS A 29 -11.19 11.35 -28.68
N ASP A 30 -10.80 10.53 -27.71
CA ASP A 30 -9.42 10.50 -27.21
C ASP A 30 -8.43 9.94 -28.24
N LEU A 31 -8.93 9.17 -29.23
CA LEU A 31 -8.14 8.64 -30.35
C LEU A 31 -7.93 9.66 -31.48
N GLU A 32 -8.73 10.74 -31.51
CA GLU A 32 -8.60 11.80 -32.51
C GLU A 32 -7.51 12.82 -32.12
N ASP A 33 -7.16 12.89 -30.83
CA ASP A 33 -6.11 13.76 -30.31
C ASP A 33 -4.71 13.19 -30.65
N ASP A 34 -3.82 14.03 -31.19
CA ASP A 34 -2.42 13.67 -31.36
C ASP A 34 -1.69 13.69 -30.00
N ARG A 35 -1.47 12.51 -29.42
CA ARG A 35 -0.74 12.32 -28.14
C ARG A 35 0.74 12.00 -28.34
N SER A 36 1.30 12.21 -29.54
CA SER A 36 2.69 11.83 -29.84
C SER A 36 3.71 12.54 -28.95
N ASP A 37 3.44 13.77 -28.54
CA ASP A 37 4.30 14.54 -27.64
C ASP A 37 4.22 13.98 -26.20
N ASP A 38 3.01 13.74 -25.69
CA ASP A 38 2.79 13.12 -24.37
C ASP A 38 3.47 11.74 -24.25
N ILE A 39 3.41 10.94 -25.31
CA ILE A 39 4.06 9.63 -25.37
C ILE A 39 5.59 9.79 -25.32
N ARG A 40 6.16 10.78 -26.02
CA ARG A 40 7.61 11.03 -25.99
C ARG A 40 8.08 11.50 -24.62
N ASP A 41 7.31 12.36 -23.96
CA ASP A 41 7.60 12.83 -22.61
C ASP A 41 7.56 11.68 -21.59
N LEU A 42 6.56 10.80 -21.70
CA LEU A 42 6.46 9.61 -20.85
C LEU A 42 7.64 8.64 -21.07
N LEU A 43 8.02 8.40 -22.34
CA LEU A 43 9.17 7.56 -22.67
C LEU A 43 10.48 8.14 -22.10
N GLY A 44 10.67 9.46 -22.17
CA GLY A 44 11.83 10.14 -21.57
C GLY A 44 11.85 10.02 -20.04
N ALA A 45 10.70 10.13 -19.38
CA ALA A 45 10.60 9.97 -17.93
C ALA A 45 10.88 8.53 -17.46
N MET A 46 10.65 7.53 -18.32
CA MET A 46 10.89 6.12 -18.03
C MET A 46 12.30 5.65 -18.42
N GLU A 47 13.06 6.41 -19.19
CA GLU A 47 14.38 6.02 -19.71
C GLU A 47 15.40 5.75 -18.59
N ASP A 48 15.29 6.47 -17.47
CA ASP A 48 16.14 6.29 -16.28
C ASP A 48 15.54 5.38 -15.20
N ALA A 49 14.30 4.90 -15.39
CA ALA A 49 13.61 4.05 -14.41
C ALA A 49 13.91 2.57 -14.67
N SER A 50 14.33 1.83 -13.64
CA SER A 50 14.45 0.37 -13.75
C SER A 50 13.07 -0.29 -13.85
N ALA A 51 12.95 -1.38 -14.61
CA ALA A 51 11.72 -2.16 -14.71
C ALA A 51 11.18 -2.57 -13.33
N ASP A 52 12.08 -2.99 -12.42
CA ASP A 52 11.74 -3.33 -11.04
C ASP A 52 11.08 -2.15 -10.29
N ALA A 53 11.52 -0.91 -10.50
CA ALA A 53 10.96 0.27 -9.82
C ALA A 53 9.58 0.68 -10.37
N LEU A 54 9.29 0.34 -11.64
CA LEU A 54 7.99 0.55 -12.27
C LEU A 54 6.98 -0.54 -11.82
N GLU A 55 7.44 -1.78 -11.63
CA GLU A 55 6.62 -2.92 -11.22
C GLU A 55 6.33 -2.96 -9.71
N ASP A 56 7.22 -2.44 -8.86
CA ASP A 56 7.08 -2.43 -7.39
C ASP A 56 5.88 -1.61 -6.86
N GLN A 57 5.23 -0.85 -7.72
CA GLN A 57 4.02 -0.07 -7.42
C GLN A 57 2.72 -0.86 -7.60
N VAL A 58 2.79 -2.10 -8.12
CA VAL A 58 1.62 -2.84 -8.60
C VAL A 58 1.00 -3.73 -7.52
N TYR A 59 1.82 -4.38 -6.68
CA TYR A 59 1.32 -5.29 -5.64
C TYR A 59 2.27 -5.40 -4.44
N LYS A 60 1.73 -5.34 -3.22
CA LYS A 60 2.48 -5.68 -2.00
C LYS A 60 1.65 -6.54 -1.07
N SER A 61 2.31 -7.50 -0.42
CA SER A 61 1.70 -8.39 0.57
C SER A 61 2.48 -8.38 1.87
N PHE A 62 1.77 -8.29 2.99
CA PHE A 62 2.34 -8.40 4.33
C PHE A 62 1.64 -9.51 5.08
N ARG A 63 2.41 -10.26 5.87
CA ARG A 63 1.90 -11.29 6.77
C ARG A 63 2.42 -11.05 8.18
N PHE A 64 1.51 -10.95 9.12
CA PHE A 64 1.83 -10.77 10.53
C PHE A 64 1.17 -11.85 11.38
N ASP A 65 1.81 -12.18 12.47
CA ASP A 65 1.28 -13.06 13.50
C ASP A 65 1.07 -12.27 14.77
N LEU A 66 -0.18 -12.21 15.21
CA LEU A 66 -0.61 -11.42 16.35
C LEU A 66 -1.02 -12.35 17.49
N CYS A 67 -0.60 -12.00 18.71
CA CYS A 67 -1.21 -12.53 19.92
C CYS A 67 -2.63 -11.93 20.11
N PRO A 68 -3.46 -12.49 21.00
CA PRO A 68 -4.84 -12.02 21.19
C PRO A 68 -4.96 -10.53 21.54
N ALA A 69 -4.04 -10.00 22.36
CA ALA A 69 -4.01 -8.57 22.70
C ALA A 69 -3.72 -7.69 21.48
N CYS A 70 -2.70 -8.02 20.68
CA CYS A 70 -2.35 -7.28 19.47
C CYS A 70 -3.45 -7.37 18.40
N HIS A 71 -4.12 -8.52 18.27
CA HIS A 71 -5.26 -8.69 17.39
C HIS A 71 -6.42 -7.75 17.78
N ALA A 72 -6.77 -7.69 19.08
CA ALA A 72 -7.81 -6.80 19.57
C ALA A 72 -7.49 -5.30 19.38
N GLU A 73 -6.20 -4.92 19.38
CA GLU A 73 -5.78 -3.57 18.99
C GLU A 73 -5.88 -3.34 17.49
N TYR A 74 -5.38 -4.27 16.67
CA TYR A 74 -5.37 -4.16 15.22
C TYR A 74 -6.78 -4.05 14.63
N ILE A 75 -7.76 -4.82 15.14
CA ILE A 75 -9.16 -4.73 14.69
C ILE A 75 -9.78 -3.36 14.99
N ARG A 76 -9.35 -2.68 16.06
CA ARG A 76 -9.89 -1.36 16.43
C ARG A 76 -9.32 -0.23 15.59
N ASP A 77 -8.05 -0.30 15.20
CA ASP A 77 -7.38 0.73 14.39
C ASP A 77 -6.31 0.10 13.48
N PRO A 78 -6.72 -0.56 12.37
CA PRO A 78 -5.81 -1.34 11.52
C PRO A 78 -4.76 -0.49 10.80
N LEU A 79 -5.02 0.82 10.63
CA LEU A 79 -4.10 1.77 10.02
C LEU A 79 -3.37 2.64 11.05
N LEU A 80 -3.59 2.39 12.34
CA LEU A 80 -3.03 3.17 13.46
C LEU A 80 -3.28 4.69 13.29
N SER A 81 -4.40 5.03 12.66
CA SER A 81 -4.78 6.39 12.26
C SER A 81 -4.94 7.31 13.47
N ALA A 82 -5.45 6.79 14.59
CA ALA A 82 -5.60 7.55 15.83
C ALA A 82 -4.25 7.77 16.53
N ARG A 83 -3.27 6.86 16.33
CA ARG A 83 -1.92 6.99 16.90
C ARG A 83 -1.06 8.03 16.19
N ARG A 84 -1.21 8.21 14.86
CA ARG A 84 -0.47 9.24 14.10
C ARG A 84 -0.76 10.66 14.58
N LEU A 85 -1.96 10.93 15.06
CA LEU A 85 -2.34 12.26 15.57
C LEU A 85 -1.65 12.63 16.90
N ARG A 86 -1.19 11.65 17.68
CA ARG A 86 -0.50 11.90 18.97
C ARG A 86 0.99 12.22 18.82
N ALA A 87 1.61 11.85 17.70
CA ALA A 87 3.05 12.06 17.48
C ALA A 87 3.41 13.47 16.97
N ARG A 88 2.43 14.31 16.59
CA ARG A 88 2.68 15.64 16.00
C ARG A 88 2.77 16.79 17.02
N PHE A 89 2.72 16.52 18.33
CA PHE A 89 2.92 17.52 19.37
C PHE A 89 4.18 17.20 20.18
N GLY A 90 5.33 17.49 19.59
CA GLY A 90 6.64 17.37 20.21
C GLY A 90 7.69 18.09 19.37
N SER A 91 7.60 19.43 19.33
CA SER A 91 8.67 20.29 18.82
C SER A 91 9.12 21.18 19.96
N ASN A 92 10.35 20.98 20.41
CA ASN A 92 11.13 21.97 21.14
C ASN A 92 12.26 22.40 20.21
#